data_AF-A0A318QSL9-F1
#
_entry.id   AF-A0A318QSL9-F1
#
_cell.length_a   1.000
_cell.length_b   1.000
_cell.length_c   1.000
_cell.angle_alpha   90.00
_cell.angle_beta   90.00
_cell.angle_gamma   90.00
#
_symmetry.space_group_name_H-M   'P 1'
#
loop_
_entity.id
_entity.type
_entity.pdbx_description
1 polymer ?
#
loop_
_entity_poly.entity_id
_entity_poly.type
_entity_poly.pdbx_seq_one_letter_code
_entity_poly.pdbx_strand_id
1 'polypeptide(L)'
;MPNAAIAETSTGHEAVEICVSYDPTSPEDFQKEFSFGNIVVPEGTVFDGPAHMFNGLKDPGDMQHIVNDPENHSGKGWISISDAEEKRRDEYIRSDHAVGHPHLAFIIDGPITLTKQRLCGKVNARVIVSPQWDWTVRTISASPDLYYQAYAVVSDDKIDTSFDTEPMSFQWNAQAGTINAVVIRPLDVVYELPPVGN
;
A
#
# COMPACT_ATOMS: atom_id res chain seq x y z
N MET A 1 -30.88 -13.68 1.62
CA MET A 1 -30.22 -13.06 0.45
C MET A 1 -28.90 -12.53 0.96
N PRO A 2 -27.76 -12.85 0.35
CA PRO A 2 -26.50 -12.24 0.79
C PRO A 2 -26.60 -10.73 0.53
N ASN A 3 -26.30 -9.93 1.55
CA ASN A 3 -26.22 -8.48 1.40
C ASN A 3 -25.12 -8.20 0.39
N ALA A 4 -25.49 -7.61 -0.75
CA ALA A 4 -24.52 -7.10 -1.70
C ALA A 4 -23.66 -6.02 -1.02
N ALA A 5 -22.38 -5.94 -1.40
CA ALA A 5 -21.48 -4.88 -0.96
C ALA A 5 -22.15 -3.51 -1.22
N ILE A 6 -22.28 -2.69 -0.18
CA ILE A 6 -22.85 -1.34 -0.31
C ILE A 6 -21.69 -0.40 -0.68
N ALA A 7 -21.59 -0.09 -1.96
CA ALA A 7 -20.66 0.90 -2.48
C ALA A 7 -21.35 2.27 -2.55
N GLU A 8 -20.97 3.21 -1.68
CA GLU A 8 -21.29 4.62 -1.92
C GLU A 8 -20.45 5.14 -3.09
N THR A 9 -21.07 5.89 -4.01
CA THR A 9 -20.37 6.47 -5.17
C THR A 9 -19.43 7.58 -4.74
N SER A 10 -18.13 7.33 -4.87
CA SER A 10 -17.08 8.37 -4.76
C SER A 10 -17.30 9.44 -5.83
N THR A 11 -17.64 10.66 -5.40
CA THR A 11 -17.66 11.83 -6.29
C THR A 11 -16.23 12.29 -6.55
N GLY A 12 -15.60 11.57 -7.47
CA GLY A 12 -14.35 11.82 -8.18
C GLY A 12 -13.38 12.85 -7.63
N HIS A 13 -12.29 12.38 -7.04
CA HIS A 13 -10.95 12.95 -7.19
C HIS A 13 -9.93 11.86 -6.89
N GLU A 14 -8.96 11.67 -7.78
CA GLU A 14 -7.83 10.74 -7.60
C GLU A 14 -7.26 10.86 -6.17
N ALA A 15 -7.50 9.84 -5.35
CA ALA A 15 -7.33 9.92 -3.90
C ALA A 15 -6.08 9.19 -3.41
N VAL A 16 -5.57 8.27 -4.22
CA VAL A 16 -4.33 7.54 -3.96
C VAL A 16 -3.37 7.65 -5.14
N GLU A 17 -2.08 7.61 -4.86
CA GLU A 17 -1.01 7.46 -5.85
C GLU A 17 -0.37 6.09 -5.67
N ILE A 18 -0.30 5.30 -6.73
CA ILE A 18 0.31 3.97 -6.76
C ILE A 18 1.58 4.07 -7.58
N CYS A 19 2.67 3.52 -7.07
CA CYS A 19 3.94 3.42 -7.77
C CYS A 19 4.51 2.00 -7.69
N VAL A 20 5.26 1.65 -8.73
CA VAL A 20 6.22 0.56 -8.63
C VAL A 20 7.49 1.06 -7.93
N SER A 21 8.03 0.25 -7.03
CA SER A 21 9.32 0.50 -6.39
C SER A 21 10.41 0.69 -7.43
N TYR A 22 11.27 1.68 -7.19
CA TYR A 22 12.45 1.92 -8.01
C TYR A 22 13.61 2.23 -7.08
N ASP A 23 14.65 1.39 -7.13
CA ASP A 23 15.93 1.70 -6.52
C ASP A 23 16.87 2.28 -7.59
N PRO A 24 17.15 3.59 -7.58
CA PRO A 24 18.08 4.21 -8.54
C PRO A 24 19.52 3.74 -8.36
N THR A 25 19.87 3.15 -7.21
CA THR A 25 21.21 2.62 -6.91
C THR A 25 21.40 1.19 -7.39
N SER A 26 20.32 0.48 -7.70
CA SER A 26 20.31 -0.83 -8.34
C SER A 26 19.49 -0.84 -9.65
N PRO A 27 20.02 -0.25 -10.74
CA PRO A 27 19.29 -0.17 -12.02
C PRO A 27 19.00 -1.53 -12.67
N GLU A 28 19.74 -2.57 -12.26
CA GLU A 28 19.48 -3.95 -12.70
C GLU A 28 18.22 -4.52 -12.05
N ASP A 29 17.92 -4.12 -10.81
CA ASP A 29 16.66 -4.48 -10.16
C ASP A 29 15.50 -3.81 -10.87
N PHE A 30 15.61 -2.52 -11.25
CA PHE A 30 14.59 -1.78 -12.03
C PHE A 30 14.14 -2.44 -13.35
N GLN A 31 15.01 -3.22 -14.00
CA GLN A 31 14.64 -3.95 -15.21
C GLN A 31 13.77 -5.18 -14.88
N LYS A 32 13.84 -5.70 -13.65
CA LYS A 32 13.13 -6.89 -13.20
C LYS A 32 11.64 -6.62 -12.99
N GLU A 33 11.24 -5.47 -12.45
CA GLU A 33 9.81 -5.17 -12.20
C GLU A 33 9.01 -5.14 -13.51
N PHE A 34 9.63 -4.67 -14.60
CA PHE A 34 9.02 -4.64 -15.93
C PHE A 34 9.45 -5.81 -16.83
N SER A 35 10.04 -6.88 -16.28
CA SER A 35 10.50 -8.04 -17.08
C SER A 35 9.35 -8.80 -17.74
N PHE A 36 8.14 -8.68 -17.20
CA PHE A 36 6.92 -9.26 -17.78
C PHE A 36 6.07 -8.25 -18.55
N GLY A 37 6.62 -7.05 -18.84
CA GLY A 37 5.93 -5.97 -19.55
C GLY A 37 5.39 -4.88 -18.63
N ASN A 38 4.43 -4.10 -19.14
CA ASN A 38 3.75 -3.08 -18.34
C ASN A 38 2.97 -3.75 -17.20
N ILE A 39 2.93 -3.09 -16.05
CA ILE A 39 2.22 -3.58 -14.87
C ILE A 39 0.83 -2.96 -14.90
N VAL A 40 -0.21 -3.80 -15.00
CA VAL A 40 -1.60 -3.37 -14.85
C VAL A 40 -2.03 -3.78 -13.45
N VAL A 41 -2.18 -2.80 -12.56
CA VAL A 41 -2.79 -3.03 -11.24
C VAL A 41 -4.30 -3.08 -11.47
N PRO A 42 -4.96 -4.20 -11.18
CA PRO A 42 -6.38 -4.37 -11.48
C PRO A 42 -7.26 -3.53 -10.55
N GLU A 43 -8.44 -3.16 -11.04
CA GLU A 43 -9.52 -2.69 -10.17
C GLU A 43 -9.77 -3.71 -9.06
N GLY A 44 -10.14 -3.23 -7.87
CA GLY A 44 -10.35 -4.12 -6.72
C GLY A 44 -9.07 -4.54 -6.02
N THR A 45 -7.89 -4.07 -6.46
CA THR A 45 -6.65 -4.23 -5.68
C THR A 45 -6.82 -3.56 -4.32
N VAL A 46 -6.63 -4.36 -3.27
CA VAL A 46 -6.57 -3.93 -1.89
C VAL A 46 -5.13 -3.61 -1.53
N PHE A 47 -4.95 -2.44 -0.96
CA PHE A 47 -3.70 -2.01 -0.35
C PHE A 47 -3.88 -2.04 1.16
N ASP A 48 -3.08 -2.88 1.83
CA ASP A 48 -3.03 -2.99 3.29
C ASP A 48 -1.69 -2.43 3.75
N GLY A 49 -1.72 -1.67 4.83
CA GLY A 49 -0.53 -1.06 5.40
C GLY A 49 -0.48 -1.34 6.88
N PRO A 50 0.38 -2.26 7.35
CA PRO A 50 1.10 -1.99 8.56
C PRO A 50 2.04 -0.80 8.27
N ALA A 51 1.92 0.30 9.01
CA ALA A 51 2.58 1.58 8.76
C ALA A 51 4.12 1.46 8.90
N HIS A 52 4.82 1.01 7.85
CA HIS A 52 6.21 0.53 7.97
C HIS A 52 7.25 1.13 7.03
N MET A 53 6.89 2.01 6.10
CA MET A 53 7.88 2.70 5.26
C MET A 53 7.67 4.21 5.37
N PHE A 54 8.74 5.01 5.49
CA PHE A 54 8.61 6.41 5.91
C PHE A 54 9.25 7.42 4.97
N ASN A 55 9.87 7.00 3.87
CA ASN A 55 10.51 7.90 2.91
C ASN A 55 10.05 7.63 1.48
N GLY A 56 9.18 8.48 0.93
CA GLY A 56 8.81 8.61 -0.50
C GLY A 56 8.43 7.33 -1.29
N LEU A 57 7.41 7.39 -2.16
CA LEU A 57 7.08 6.31 -3.14
C LEU A 57 8.27 5.88 -4.06
N LYS A 58 9.40 6.58 -3.97
CA LYS A 58 10.59 6.45 -4.82
C LYS A 58 11.86 6.05 -4.05
N ASP A 59 11.79 5.80 -2.74
CA ASP A 59 12.93 5.35 -1.95
C ASP A 59 12.55 4.11 -1.11
N PRO A 60 12.43 2.92 -1.74
CA PRO A 60 12.09 1.68 -1.04
C PRO A 60 13.21 1.19 -0.08
N GLY A 61 14.33 1.90 -0.02
CA GLY A 61 15.50 1.59 0.81
C GLY A 61 15.42 2.12 2.24
N ASP A 62 14.24 2.43 2.80
CA ASP A 62 14.13 2.96 4.18
C ASP A 62 14.85 2.06 5.21
N MET A 63 14.80 0.74 5.00
CA MET A 63 15.56 -0.26 5.78
C MET A 63 17.08 -0.23 5.54
N GLN A 64 17.56 0.27 4.39
CA GLN A 64 18.98 0.43 4.09
C GLN A 64 19.58 1.70 4.71
N HIS A 65 18.73 2.65 5.11
CA HIS A 65 19.13 3.86 5.86
C HIS A 65 19.10 3.65 7.37
N ILE A 66 18.52 2.52 7.85
CA ILE A 66 18.63 2.11 9.24
C ILE A 66 20.08 1.70 9.51
N VAL A 67 20.74 2.40 10.42
CA VAL A 67 22.05 1.96 10.90
C VAL A 67 21.87 0.69 11.72
N ASN A 68 22.51 -0.39 11.27
CA ASN A 68 22.51 -1.68 11.96
C ASN A 68 23.18 -1.66 13.35
N ASP A 69 23.77 -0.51 13.73
CA ASP A 69 24.43 -0.28 15.01
C ASP A 69 24.14 1.14 15.52
N PRO A 70 22.96 1.36 16.12
CA PRO A 70 22.54 2.67 16.62
C PRO A 70 23.38 3.15 17.82
N GLU A 71 24.03 2.24 18.57
CA GLU A 71 24.89 2.61 19.70
C GLU A 71 26.10 3.45 19.27
N ASN A 72 26.63 3.18 18.07
CA ASN A 72 27.70 3.96 17.46
C ASN A 72 27.23 5.23 16.73
N HIS A 73 25.92 5.49 16.69
CA HIS A 73 25.30 6.64 16.00
C HIS A 73 24.46 7.50 16.93
N SER A 74 24.86 7.61 18.20
CA SER A 74 24.16 8.42 19.22
C SER A 74 22.71 7.98 19.46
N GLY A 75 22.41 6.69 19.22
CA GLY A 75 21.07 6.13 19.37
C GLY A 75 20.16 6.30 18.15
N LYS A 76 20.65 6.88 17.06
CA LYS A 76 19.87 7.09 15.84
C LYS A 76 19.81 5.85 14.96
N GLY A 77 18.61 5.51 14.49
CA GLY A 77 18.33 4.59 13.40
C GLY A 77 18.53 5.24 12.04
N TRP A 78 18.17 6.52 11.85
CA TRP A 78 18.32 7.20 10.56
C TRP A 78 19.20 8.46 10.67
N ILE A 79 20.39 8.41 10.09
CA ILE A 79 21.39 9.51 10.21
C ILE A 79 20.97 10.75 9.40
N SER A 80 20.22 10.56 8.30
CA SER A 80 19.89 11.61 7.34
C SER A 80 18.65 12.45 7.70
N ILE A 81 17.94 12.13 8.79
CA ILE A 81 16.71 12.81 9.20
C ILE A 81 16.85 13.53 10.56
N SER A 82 15.95 14.48 10.80
CA SER A 82 15.88 15.18 12.10
C SER A 82 15.36 14.29 13.22
N ASP A 83 15.74 14.54 14.47
CA ASP A 83 15.26 13.80 15.65
C ASP A 83 13.73 13.83 15.78
N ALA A 84 13.11 14.94 15.37
CA ALA A 84 11.65 15.07 15.39
C ALA A 84 10.98 14.12 14.39
N GLU A 85 11.59 13.94 13.22
CA GLU A 85 11.12 13.03 12.18
C GLU A 85 11.37 11.57 12.56
N GLU A 86 12.53 11.25 13.13
CA GLU A 86 12.84 9.93 13.68
C GLU A 86 11.85 9.53 14.77
N LYS A 87 11.59 10.42 15.74
CA LYS A 87 10.58 10.18 16.77
C LYS A 87 9.18 9.96 16.20
N ARG A 88 8.79 10.71 15.16
CA ARG A 88 7.51 10.54 14.48
C ARG A 88 7.41 9.13 13.86
N ARG A 89 8.46 8.67 13.18
CA ARG A 89 8.53 7.32 12.58
C ARG A 89 8.46 6.23 13.63
N ASP A 90 9.20 6.37 14.73
CA ASP A 90 9.18 5.42 15.85
C ASP A 90 7.78 5.30 16.48
N GLU A 91 7.03 6.40 16.56
CA GLU A 91 5.65 6.39 17.05
C GLU A 91 4.73 5.60 16.11
N TYR A 92 4.89 5.72 14.79
CA TYR A 92 4.17 4.91 13.81
C TYR A 92 4.55 3.43 13.89
N ILE A 93 5.85 3.09 13.91
CA ILE A 93 6.33 1.71 14.04
C ILE A 93 5.77 1.06 15.31
N ARG A 94 5.82 1.77 16.44
CA ARG A 94 5.29 1.26 17.70
C ARG A 94 3.78 1.10 17.68
N SER A 95 3.06 2.05 17.08
CA SER A 95 1.61 1.95 16.90
C SER A 95 1.26 0.73 16.07
N ASP A 96 2.03 0.47 15.02
CA ASP A 96 1.81 -0.64 14.12
C ASP A 96 2.02 -2.01 14.79
N HIS A 97 3.12 -2.16 15.52
CA HIS A 97 3.38 -3.38 16.30
C HIS A 97 2.51 -3.51 17.56
N ALA A 98 1.64 -2.54 17.85
CA ALA A 98 0.77 -2.62 19.02
C ALA A 98 -0.31 -3.70 18.82
N VAL A 99 -0.45 -4.58 19.80
CA VAL A 99 -1.48 -5.62 19.78
C VAL A 99 -2.86 -4.98 19.65
N GLY A 100 -3.61 -5.38 18.62
CA GLY A 100 -4.95 -4.88 18.34
C GLY A 100 -4.98 -3.51 17.65
N HIS A 101 -3.87 -3.05 17.06
CA HIS A 101 -3.91 -1.88 16.20
C HIS A 101 -4.79 -2.18 14.97
N PRO A 102 -5.80 -1.34 14.67
CA PRO A 102 -6.63 -1.51 13.49
C PRO A 102 -5.80 -1.38 12.21
N HIS A 103 -5.89 -2.37 11.32
CA HIS A 103 -5.26 -2.27 10.02
C HIS A 103 -5.99 -1.23 9.15
N LEU A 104 -5.21 -0.38 8.50
CA LEU A 104 -5.70 0.60 7.54
C LEU A 104 -5.60 -0.03 6.16
N ALA A 105 -6.75 -0.24 5.51
CA ALA A 105 -6.78 -0.79 4.17
C ALA A 105 -7.71 0.01 3.26
N PHE A 106 -7.35 0.10 1.99
CA PHE A 106 -8.21 0.67 0.96
C PHE A 106 -8.22 -0.19 -0.29
N ILE A 107 -9.28 -0.06 -1.08
CA ILE A 107 -9.49 -0.74 -2.35
C ILE A 107 -9.59 0.29 -3.46
N ILE A 108 -8.98 0.02 -4.62
CA ILE A 108 -9.02 0.94 -5.77
C ILE A 108 -10.23 0.68 -6.68
N ASP A 109 -10.78 1.77 -7.21
CA ASP A 109 -12.02 1.75 -8.00
C ASP A 109 -11.81 1.62 -9.52
N GLY A 110 -10.55 1.49 -9.95
CA GLY A 110 -10.23 1.33 -11.36
C GLY A 110 -8.82 0.82 -11.57
N PRO A 111 -8.53 0.24 -12.75
CA PRO A 111 -7.20 -0.25 -13.03
C PRO A 111 -6.22 0.89 -13.28
N ILE A 112 -4.94 0.64 -13.01
CA ILE A 112 -3.86 1.56 -13.34
C ILE A 112 -2.72 0.86 -14.07
N THR A 113 -2.23 1.50 -15.13
CA THR A 113 -1.11 0.98 -15.92
C THR A 113 0.17 1.75 -15.59
N LEU A 114 1.14 1.03 -15.03
CA LEU A 114 2.49 1.51 -14.76
C LEU A 114 3.41 1.06 -15.89
N THR A 115 4.33 1.95 -16.30
CA THR A 115 5.28 1.72 -17.39
C THR A 115 6.67 2.21 -17.01
N LYS A 116 7.70 1.79 -17.74
CA LYS A 116 9.08 2.27 -17.53
C LYS A 116 9.21 3.80 -17.58
N GLN A 117 8.33 4.49 -18.31
CA GLN A 117 8.32 5.96 -18.42
C GLN A 117 7.37 6.63 -17.42
N ARG A 118 6.45 5.88 -16.83
CA ARG A 118 5.46 6.35 -15.86
C ARG A 118 5.34 5.30 -14.75
N LEU A 119 6.20 5.43 -13.75
CA LEU A 119 6.28 4.51 -12.61
C LEU A 119 5.12 4.66 -11.64
N CYS A 120 4.45 5.80 -11.69
CA CYS A 120 3.37 6.15 -10.79
C CYS A 120 2.14 6.57 -11.56
N GLY A 121 0.97 6.32 -10.99
CA GLY A 121 -0.25 6.98 -11.41
C GLY A 121 -1.22 7.11 -10.25
N LYS A 122 -2.34 7.79 -10.51
CA LYS A 122 -3.33 8.09 -9.49
C LYS A 122 -4.67 7.49 -9.84
N VAL A 123 -5.43 7.13 -8.82
CA VAL A 123 -6.74 6.48 -8.96
C VAL A 123 -7.65 6.82 -7.78
N ASN A 124 -8.95 6.64 -7.96
CA ASN A 124 -9.90 6.69 -6.86
C ASN A 124 -9.77 5.43 -6.01
N ALA A 125 -10.07 5.58 -4.72
CA ALA A 125 -10.08 4.48 -3.78
C ALA A 125 -11.16 4.71 -2.73
N ARG A 126 -11.52 3.62 -2.04
CA ARG A 126 -12.41 3.60 -0.88
C ARG A 126 -11.75 2.86 0.26
N VAL A 127 -12.11 3.20 1.48
CA VAL A 127 -11.69 2.41 2.65
C VAL A 127 -12.36 1.04 2.57
N ILE A 128 -11.60 -0.05 2.69
CA ILE A 128 -12.18 -1.38 2.75
C ILE A 128 -12.32 -1.81 4.21
N VAL A 129 -13.48 -2.34 4.57
CA VAL A 129 -13.76 -2.85 5.91
C VAL A 129 -14.10 -4.33 5.82
N SER A 130 -13.44 -5.14 6.64
CA SER A 130 -13.73 -6.55 6.79
C SER A 130 -13.33 -7.04 8.18
N PRO A 131 -14.29 -7.46 9.03
CA PRO A 131 -13.98 -8.05 10.34
C PRO A 131 -13.18 -9.36 10.26
N GLN A 132 -13.17 -10.04 9.10
CA GLN A 132 -12.42 -11.28 8.92
C GLN A 132 -10.93 -11.03 8.67
N TRP A 133 -10.57 -9.82 8.22
CA TRP A 133 -9.22 -9.41 7.87
C TRP A 133 -8.71 -8.27 8.76
N ASP A 134 -9.40 -8.02 9.89
CA ASP A 134 -9.09 -6.97 10.86
C ASP A 134 -9.04 -5.52 10.31
N TRP A 135 -9.52 -5.31 9.09
CA TRP A 135 -9.75 -3.99 8.50
C TRP A 135 -11.01 -3.38 9.10
N THR A 136 -10.85 -2.63 10.18
CA THR A 136 -11.98 -2.06 10.95
C THR A 136 -12.04 -0.54 10.88
N VAL A 137 -11.02 0.10 10.33
CA VAL A 137 -10.98 1.55 10.15
C VAL A 137 -11.90 1.97 9.01
N ARG A 138 -12.67 3.03 9.21
CA ARG A 138 -13.63 3.56 8.23
C ARG A 138 -13.19 4.86 7.56
N THR A 139 -12.10 5.46 8.04
CA THR A 139 -11.57 6.72 7.50
C THR A 139 -10.06 6.68 7.48
N ILE A 140 -9.44 7.05 6.36
CA ILE A 140 -7.99 7.15 6.23
C ILE A 140 -7.63 8.60 5.91
N SER A 141 -6.81 9.21 6.76
CA SER A 141 -6.31 10.56 6.52
C SER A 141 -5.25 10.54 5.41
N ALA A 142 -5.16 11.62 4.63
CA ALA A 142 -4.07 11.77 3.69
C ALA A 142 -2.73 11.84 4.43
N SER A 143 -1.82 10.98 4.04
CA SER A 143 -0.45 10.98 4.55
C SER A 143 0.47 10.45 3.45
N PRO A 144 1.23 11.33 2.78
CA PRO A 144 2.16 10.91 1.73
C PRO A 144 3.36 10.13 2.29
N ASP A 145 3.50 10.07 3.61
CA ASP A 145 4.59 9.41 4.32
C ASP A 145 4.21 8.01 4.83
N LEU A 146 2.96 7.56 4.57
CA LEU A 146 2.47 6.23 4.95
C LEU A 146 2.20 5.39 3.71
N TYR A 147 2.93 4.29 3.58
CA TYR A 147 2.78 3.34 2.47
C TYR A 147 1.83 2.22 2.81
N TYR A 148 1.16 1.77 1.76
CA TYR A 148 0.31 0.60 1.74
C TYR A 148 0.81 -0.29 0.61
N GLN A 149 0.86 -1.59 0.85
CA GLN A 149 1.33 -2.57 -0.13
C GLN A 149 0.15 -3.30 -0.74
N ALA A 150 0.28 -3.67 -2.02
CA ALA A 150 -0.70 -4.54 -2.65
C ALA A 150 -0.81 -5.86 -1.85
N TYR A 151 -2.00 -6.13 -1.33
CA TYR A 151 -2.24 -7.24 -0.40
C TYR A 151 -3.15 -8.30 -1.00
N ALA A 152 -4.17 -7.86 -1.73
CA ALA A 152 -5.14 -8.75 -2.35
C ALA A 152 -5.75 -8.12 -3.60
N VAL A 153 -6.45 -8.91 -4.39
CA VAL A 153 -7.43 -8.44 -5.37
C VAL A 153 -8.81 -8.94 -4.95
N VAL A 154 -9.77 -8.04 -4.90
CA VAL A 154 -11.18 -8.36 -4.67
C VAL A 154 -11.89 -8.46 -6.02
N SER A 155 -12.45 -9.63 -6.30
CA SER A 155 -13.27 -9.89 -7.49
C SER A 155 -14.43 -10.81 -7.12
N ASP A 156 -15.64 -10.50 -7.60
CA ASP A 156 -16.88 -11.24 -7.26
C ASP A 156 -17.06 -11.46 -5.74
N ASP A 157 -16.80 -10.41 -4.94
CA ASP A 157 -16.83 -10.43 -3.46
C ASP A 157 -15.88 -11.45 -2.81
N LYS A 158 -14.86 -11.92 -3.53
CA LYS A 158 -13.81 -12.82 -3.03
C LYS A 158 -12.47 -12.11 -2.99
N ILE A 159 -11.73 -12.36 -1.92
CA ILE A 159 -10.35 -11.93 -1.77
C ILE A 159 -9.43 -13.00 -2.36
N ASP A 160 -8.54 -12.60 -3.25
CA ASP A 160 -7.37 -13.36 -3.68
C ASP A 160 -6.09 -12.68 -3.20
N THR A 161 -5.40 -13.31 -2.25
CA THR A 161 -4.06 -12.90 -1.77
C THR A 161 -2.93 -13.63 -2.49
N SER A 162 -3.24 -14.62 -3.34
CA SER A 162 -2.24 -15.36 -4.12
C SER A 162 -1.86 -14.61 -5.41
N PHE A 163 -2.81 -13.84 -5.95
CA PHE A 163 -2.72 -13.15 -7.24
C PHE A 163 -2.58 -14.10 -8.43
N ASP A 164 -2.90 -15.39 -8.27
CA ASP A 164 -2.69 -16.42 -9.28
C ASP A 164 -3.61 -16.27 -10.50
N THR A 165 -4.70 -15.49 -10.37
CA THR A 165 -5.61 -15.17 -11.48
C THR A 165 -5.19 -13.94 -12.27
N GLU A 166 -4.20 -13.18 -11.78
CA GLU A 166 -3.79 -11.92 -12.37
C GLU A 166 -2.68 -12.08 -13.42
N PRO A 167 -2.49 -11.08 -14.32
CA PRO A 167 -1.36 -11.10 -15.23
C PRO A 167 -0.02 -11.18 -14.48
N MET A 168 0.91 -11.99 -15.01
CA MET A 168 2.23 -12.24 -14.41
C MET A 168 2.99 -10.95 -14.03
N SER A 169 2.84 -9.86 -14.80
CA SER A 169 3.47 -8.58 -14.47
C SER A 169 2.95 -7.95 -13.19
N PHE A 170 1.66 -8.12 -12.86
CA PHE A 170 1.12 -7.69 -11.58
C PHE A 170 1.44 -8.69 -10.48
N GLN A 171 1.14 -9.97 -10.70
CA GLN A 171 1.37 -11.05 -9.73
C GLN A 171 2.80 -11.03 -9.17
N TRP A 172 3.81 -10.99 -10.04
CA TRP A 172 5.22 -10.98 -9.63
C TRP A 172 5.58 -9.79 -8.74
N ASN A 173 5.10 -8.60 -9.11
CA ASN A 173 5.42 -7.36 -8.38
C ASN A 173 4.63 -7.23 -7.06
N ALA A 174 3.37 -7.68 -7.05
CA ALA A 174 2.57 -7.73 -5.83
C ALA A 174 3.19 -8.70 -4.81
N GLN A 175 3.55 -9.92 -5.24
CA GLN A 175 4.22 -10.91 -4.38
C GLN A 175 5.62 -10.47 -3.91
N ALA A 176 6.33 -9.67 -4.72
CA ALA A 176 7.61 -9.10 -4.36
C ALA A 176 7.52 -7.86 -3.44
N GLY A 177 6.32 -7.36 -3.15
CA GLY A 177 6.12 -6.13 -2.36
C GLY A 177 6.61 -4.87 -3.07
N THR A 178 6.69 -4.88 -4.41
CA THR A 178 7.20 -3.75 -5.22
C THR A 178 6.09 -2.84 -5.73
N ILE A 179 4.82 -3.07 -5.37
CA ILE A 179 3.70 -2.18 -5.68
C ILE A 179 3.24 -1.50 -4.40
N ASN A 180 3.53 -0.19 -4.32
CA ASN A 180 3.26 0.62 -3.14
C ASN A 180 2.27 1.73 -3.49
N ALA A 181 1.52 2.16 -2.49
CA ALA A 181 0.56 3.24 -2.62
C ALA A 181 0.58 4.17 -1.42
N VAL A 182 0.18 5.43 -1.64
CA VAL A 182 -0.02 6.43 -0.58
C VAL A 182 -1.37 7.10 -0.75
N VAL A 183 -1.95 7.51 0.37
CA VAL A 183 -3.21 8.25 0.39
C VAL A 183 -2.90 9.75 0.27
N ILE A 184 -3.21 10.33 -0.89
CA ILE A 184 -2.95 11.76 -1.19
C ILE A 184 -4.15 12.66 -0.93
N ARG A 185 -5.34 12.07 -0.73
CA ARG A 185 -6.56 12.75 -0.27
C ARG A 185 -7.29 11.85 0.73
N PRO A 186 -7.96 12.40 1.75
CA PRO A 186 -8.68 11.59 2.72
C PRO A 186 -9.68 10.63 2.06
N LEU A 187 -9.79 9.42 2.62
CA LEU A 187 -10.76 8.42 2.23
C LEU A 187 -11.80 8.30 3.35
N ASP A 188 -13.06 8.54 3.02
CA ASP A 188 -14.21 8.48 3.94
C ASP A 188 -15.38 7.65 3.40
N VAL A 189 -15.32 7.27 2.12
CA VAL A 189 -16.25 6.35 1.47
C VAL A 189 -15.81 4.91 1.74
N VAL A 190 -16.74 4.06 2.19
CA VAL A 190 -16.47 2.68 2.61
C VAL A 190 -16.93 1.67 1.56
N TYR A 191 -16.11 0.65 1.34
CA TYR A 191 -16.48 -0.62 0.71
C TYR A 191 -16.50 -1.70 1.79
N GLU A 192 -17.69 -2.22 2.11
CA GLU A 192 -17.84 -3.32 3.06
C GLU A 192 -17.75 -4.66 2.34
N LEU A 193 -16.71 -5.43 2.63
CA LEU A 193 -16.60 -6.78 2.13
C LEU A 193 -17.61 -7.66 2.87
N PRO A 194 -18.52 -8.37 2.18
CA PRO A 194 -19.47 -9.24 2.84
C PRO A 194 -18.73 -10.37 3.58
N PRO A 195 -19.24 -10.82 4.74
CA PRO A 195 -18.67 -11.98 5.40
C PRO A 195 -18.80 -13.19 4.46
N VAL A 196 -17.72 -13.95 4.29
CA VAL A 196 -17.75 -15.20 3.51
C VAL A 196 -18.88 -16.07 4.07
N GLY A 197 -19.87 -16.36 3.22
CA GLY A 197 -21.01 -17.17 3.61
C GLY A 197 -20.59 -18.60 3.95
N ASN A 198 -21.11 -19.13 5.05
CA ASN A 198 -21.07 -20.57 5.37
C ASN A 198 -21.79 -21.41 4.31
#